data_AF-A0AAE6T9L3-F1
#
_entry.id   AF-A0AAE6T9L3-F1
#
_cell.length_a   1.000
_cell.length_b   1.000
_cell.length_c   1.000
_cell.angle_alpha   90.00
_cell.angle_beta   90.00
_cell.angle_gamma   90.00
#
_symmetry.space_group_name_H-M   'P 1'
#
loop_
_entity.id
_entity.type
_entity.pdbx_description
1 polymer ?
#
loop_
_entity_poly.entity_id
_entity_poly.type
_entity_poly.pdbx_seq_one_letter_code
_entity_poly.pdbx_strand_id
1 'polypeptide(L)'
;MIKVAIVGYGNIGKYAVDALRAAPDMELAGIVRRPGSEPVHGIKTASSMEDLGHVDAALLCTPTRSVEETALPLLARGINTVDSFDIHGDIVNLRRSLGAQAIKHDAVSIISAGWDPGTDSVIRTLMLAMAPKGITYTNFGPGMSMGHSVVARSKEGVADALSLTIPTGSGVHRRMVYVVLKEGAKFSDVEFAIKSDSYFSHDDTRVQQVPDIDALKDMGHGVLMERKGVSGSTQNQMFTFEMRINNPALTAQVMVACARASMKLASGCYTLPEIAPMDFLPGDREELIAQLV
;
A
#
# COMPACT_ATOMS: atom_id res chain seq x y z
N MET A 1 7.49 -3.29 24.38
CA MET A 1 6.72 -2.48 23.42
C MET A 1 7.58 -2.36 22.17
N ILE A 2 7.05 -2.65 20.99
CA ILE A 2 7.80 -2.65 19.73
C ILE A 2 8.04 -1.20 19.32
N LYS A 3 9.29 -0.80 19.14
CA LYS A 3 9.67 0.56 18.73
C LYS A 3 9.69 0.67 17.22
N VAL A 4 8.77 1.45 16.67
CA VAL A 4 8.57 1.58 15.23
C VAL A 4 8.92 2.99 14.78
N ALA A 5 9.75 3.10 13.74
CA ALA A 5 10.02 4.37 13.07
C ALA A 5 9.20 4.47 11.77
N ILE A 6 8.89 5.70 11.35
CA ILE A 6 8.27 5.97 10.04
C ILE A 6 9.31 6.63 9.15
N VAL A 7 9.50 6.13 7.93
CA VAL A 7 10.36 6.74 6.91
C VAL A 7 9.47 7.38 5.84
N GLY A 8 9.45 8.72 5.80
CA GLY A 8 8.57 9.49 4.92
C GLY A 8 7.26 9.90 5.58
N TYR A 9 6.88 11.18 5.41
CA TYR A 9 5.70 11.77 6.05
C TYR A 9 4.66 12.28 5.04
N GLY A 10 4.39 11.45 4.02
CA GLY A 10 3.31 11.65 3.05
C GLY A 10 1.95 11.22 3.61
N ASN A 11 0.99 10.91 2.74
CA ASN A 11 -0.35 10.48 3.17
C ASN A 11 -0.29 9.23 4.06
N ILE A 12 0.36 8.15 3.61
CA ILE A 12 0.49 6.91 4.40
C ILE A 12 1.22 7.19 5.72
N GLY A 13 2.32 7.96 5.71
CA GLY A 13 3.09 8.28 6.91
C GLY A 13 2.28 9.04 7.98
N LYS A 14 1.35 9.92 7.57
CA LYS A 14 0.44 10.59 8.51
C LYS A 14 -0.51 9.60 9.19
N TYR A 15 -1.16 8.71 8.42
CA TYR A 15 -2.03 7.69 9.00
C TYR A 15 -1.26 6.62 9.78
N ALA A 16 0.02 6.37 9.45
CA ALA A 16 0.87 5.47 10.21
C ALA A 16 1.17 5.99 11.62
N VAL A 17 1.27 7.31 11.80
CA VAL A 17 1.36 7.92 13.15
C VAL A 17 0.12 7.59 13.96
N ASP A 18 -1.06 7.77 13.38
CA ASP A 18 -2.33 7.52 14.09
C ASP A 18 -2.51 6.03 14.41
N ALA A 19 -2.21 5.15 13.45
CA ALA A 19 -2.27 3.70 13.65
C ALA A 19 -1.27 3.21 14.72
N LEU A 20 -0.04 3.76 14.77
CA LEU A 20 0.93 3.43 15.81
C LEU A 20 0.49 3.93 17.19
N ARG A 21 -0.10 5.13 17.28
CA ARG A 21 -0.64 5.67 18.55
C ARG A 21 -1.82 4.86 19.08
N ALA A 22 -2.60 4.24 18.19
CA ALA A 22 -3.72 3.38 18.55
C ALA A 22 -3.29 1.95 18.93
N ALA A 23 -2.09 1.52 18.55
CA ALA A 23 -1.59 0.18 18.85
C ALA A 23 -1.10 0.08 20.31
N PRO A 24 -1.68 -0.80 21.15
CA PRO A 24 -1.35 -0.85 22.58
C PRO A 24 0.03 -1.45 22.88
N ASP A 25 0.63 -2.14 21.91
CA ASP A 25 1.88 -2.89 22.03
C ASP A 25 3.06 -2.25 21.28
N MET A 26 2.86 -1.06 20.70
CA MET A 26 3.86 -0.35 19.90
C MET A 26 4.09 1.09 20.34
N GLU A 27 5.28 1.60 20.07
CA GLU A 27 5.71 2.97 20.36
C GLU A 27 6.28 3.60 19.09
N LEU A 28 5.89 4.85 18.78
CA LEU A 28 6.49 5.63 17.70
C LEU A 28 7.86 6.19 18.14
N ALA A 29 8.95 5.64 17.61
CA ALA A 29 10.31 6.11 17.88
C ALA A 29 10.61 7.48 17.26
N GLY A 30 9.97 7.77 16.13
CA GLY A 30 10.09 9.05 15.42
C GLY A 30 9.88 8.90 13.91
N ILE A 31 10.06 10.01 13.20
CA ILE A 31 9.86 10.10 11.76
C ILE A 31 11.17 10.52 11.08
N VAL A 32 11.67 9.68 10.18
CA VAL A 32 12.78 10.01 9.29
C VAL A 32 12.25 10.78 8.08
N ARG A 33 12.80 11.96 7.82
CA ARG A 33 12.38 12.87 6.75
C ARG A 33 13.58 13.39 5.95
N ARG A 34 13.33 13.86 4.73
CA ARG A 34 14.36 14.48 3.90
C ARG A 34 14.91 15.73 4.59
N PRO A 35 16.22 16.02 4.48
CA PRO A 35 16.81 17.26 4.99
C PRO A 35 16.04 18.50 4.52
N GLY A 36 15.84 19.47 5.41
CA GLY A 36 15.07 20.69 5.13
C GLY A 36 13.54 20.53 5.20
N SER A 37 13.03 19.34 5.58
CA SER A 37 11.61 19.17 5.87
C SER A 37 11.21 19.92 7.14
N GLU A 38 10.05 20.59 7.12
CA GLU A 38 9.46 21.21 8.31
C GLU A 38 9.28 20.20 9.46
N PRO A 39 9.54 20.56 10.73
CA PRO A 39 9.29 19.68 11.87
C PRO A 39 7.83 19.21 11.96
N VAL A 40 7.62 18.02 12.53
CA VAL A 40 6.26 17.56 12.88
C VAL A 40 6.03 17.88 14.36
N HIS A 41 5.07 18.75 14.64
CA HIS A 41 4.81 19.17 16.01
C HIS A 41 4.47 17.98 16.93
N GLY A 42 5.16 17.87 18.06
CA GLY A 42 4.93 16.82 19.07
C GLY A 42 5.43 15.42 18.67
N ILE A 43 6.24 15.30 17.61
CA ILE A 43 6.86 14.03 17.21
C ILE A 43 8.34 14.25 16.90
N LYS A 44 9.21 13.37 17.40
CA LYS A 44 10.63 13.40 17.09
C LYS A 44 10.85 13.20 15.58
N THR A 45 11.48 14.16 14.93
CA THR A 45 11.87 14.08 13.51
C THR A 45 13.38 14.04 13.35
N ALA A 46 13.87 13.25 12.41
CA ALA A 46 15.29 13.13 12.10
C ALA A 46 15.56 13.04 10.59
N SER A 47 16.81 13.31 10.20
CA SER A 47 17.31 13.07 8.83
C SER A 47 17.81 11.64 8.62
N SER A 48 18.13 10.92 9.69
CA SER A 48 18.63 9.55 9.65
C SER A 48 17.93 8.68 10.70
N MET A 49 18.00 7.36 10.52
CA MET A 49 17.42 6.40 11.46
C MET A 49 18.21 6.35 12.79
N GLU A 50 19.52 6.58 12.71
CA GLU A 50 20.49 6.63 13.81
C GLU A 50 20.07 7.65 14.88
N ASP A 51 19.60 8.82 14.45
CA ASP A 51 19.21 9.92 15.33
C ASP A 51 17.95 9.58 16.16
N LEU A 52 17.20 8.54 15.77
CA LEU A 52 16.00 8.11 16.49
C LEU A 52 16.33 7.23 17.70
N GLY A 53 17.52 6.63 17.77
CA GLY A 53 17.92 5.69 18.81
C GLY A 53 17.59 4.25 18.41
N HIS A 54 17.20 3.42 19.38
CA HIS A 54 16.82 2.02 19.11
C HIS A 54 15.45 1.93 18.43
N VAL A 55 15.40 1.20 17.31
CA VAL A 55 14.23 0.97 16.47
C VAL A 55 14.20 -0.52 16.11
N ASP A 56 13.07 -1.18 16.35
CA ASP A 56 12.86 -2.59 16.03
C ASP A 56 12.41 -2.77 14.57
N ALA A 57 11.53 -1.89 14.10
CA ALA A 57 11.00 -1.92 12.73
C ALA A 57 10.81 -0.52 12.14
N ALA A 58 10.89 -0.42 10.82
CA ALA A 58 10.68 0.80 10.05
C ALA A 58 9.54 0.64 9.05
N LEU A 59 8.53 1.51 9.14
CA LEU A 59 7.47 1.64 8.13
C LEU A 59 7.96 2.57 7.01
N LEU A 60 8.16 2.01 5.83
CA LEU A 60 8.65 2.72 4.65
C LEU A 60 7.46 3.35 3.91
N CYS A 61 7.09 4.55 4.34
CA CYS A 61 6.04 5.37 3.75
C CYS A 61 6.58 6.26 2.61
N THR A 62 7.52 5.73 1.85
CA THR A 62 8.18 6.36 0.69
C THR A 62 7.44 6.04 -0.61
N PRO A 63 7.68 6.77 -1.71
CA PRO A 63 7.20 6.35 -3.02
C PRO A 63 7.65 4.92 -3.35
N THR A 64 6.80 4.14 -4.04
CA THR A 64 7.05 2.74 -4.38
C THR A 64 8.42 2.49 -5.00
N ARG A 65 8.85 3.36 -5.92
CA ARG A 65 10.15 3.23 -6.61
C ARG A 65 11.37 3.47 -5.71
N SER A 66 11.16 4.07 -4.54
CA SER A 66 12.22 4.33 -3.55
C SER A 66 12.26 3.30 -2.43
N VAL A 67 11.37 2.30 -2.43
CA VAL A 67 11.30 1.29 -1.36
C VAL A 67 12.60 0.50 -1.26
N GLU A 68 13.10 -0.01 -2.38
CA GLU A 68 14.31 -0.86 -2.40
C GLU A 68 15.54 -0.11 -1.89
N GLU A 69 15.81 1.08 -2.43
CA GLU A 69 16.95 1.92 -2.01
C GLU A 69 16.86 2.32 -0.52
N THR A 70 15.64 2.44 0.03
CA THR A 70 15.42 2.82 1.43
C THR A 70 15.54 1.61 2.36
N ALA A 71 15.05 0.43 1.96
CA ALA A 71 15.01 -0.77 2.79
C ALA A 71 16.40 -1.39 2.98
N LEU A 72 17.20 -1.49 1.91
CA LEU A 72 18.52 -2.14 1.93
C LEU A 72 19.45 -1.67 3.06
N PRO A 73 19.68 -0.35 3.27
CA PRO A 73 20.56 0.12 4.34
C PRO A 73 19.99 -0.10 5.75
N LEU A 74 18.67 -0.19 5.91
CA LEU A 74 18.02 -0.48 7.20
C LEU A 74 18.14 -1.97 7.54
N LEU A 75 17.85 -2.84 6.58
CA LEU A 75 18.05 -4.29 6.71
C LEU A 75 19.52 -4.62 7.00
N ALA A 76 20.47 -3.90 6.39
CA ALA A 76 21.91 -4.06 6.67
C ALA A 76 22.29 -3.87 8.15
N ARG A 77 21.42 -3.21 8.92
CA ARG A 77 21.60 -2.88 10.33
C ARG A 77 20.77 -3.74 11.26
N GLY A 78 20.10 -4.78 10.74
CA GLY A 78 19.21 -5.63 11.54
C GLY A 78 17.85 -5.00 11.85
N ILE A 79 17.49 -3.88 11.21
CA ILE A 79 16.19 -3.23 11.44
C ILE A 79 15.17 -3.86 10.49
N ASN A 80 14.06 -4.35 11.03
CA ASN A 80 12.99 -4.90 10.22
C ASN A 80 12.33 -3.81 9.37
N THR A 81 11.90 -4.13 8.16
CA THR A 81 11.26 -3.17 7.25
C THR A 81 9.87 -3.62 6.86
N VAL A 82 8.95 -2.67 6.74
CA VAL A 82 7.61 -2.89 6.20
C VAL A 82 7.30 -1.79 5.19
N ASP A 83 6.93 -2.16 3.97
CA ASP A 83 6.59 -1.21 2.91
C ASP A 83 5.24 -1.53 2.27
N SER A 84 4.72 -0.58 1.49
CA SER A 84 3.51 -0.75 0.69
C SER A 84 3.81 -0.75 -0.82
N PHE A 85 4.89 -1.43 -1.24
CA PHE A 85 5.27 -1.50 -2.65
C PHE A 85 4.13 -2.08 -3.51
N ASP A 86 3.67 -1.34 -4.53
CA ASP A 86 2.43 -1.62 -5.25
C ASP A 86 2.59 -1.96 -6.74
N ILE A 87 3.83 -2.11 -7.24
CA ILE A 87 4.08 -2.52 -8.63
C ILE A 87 4.04 -4.05 -8.71
N HIS A 88 2.86 -4.62 -8.95
CA HIS A 88 2.63 -6.08 -8.97
C HIS A 88 3.63 -6.86 -9.84
N GLY A 89 4.04 -6.32 -11.00
CA GLY A 89 4.98 -6.97 -11.92
C GLY A 89 6.39 -7.14 -11.35
N ASP A 90 6.78 -6.33 -10.36
CA ASP A 90 8.14 -6.28 -9.82
C ASP A 90 8.26 -6.83 -8.39
N ILE A 91 7.16 -7.24 -7.76
CA ILE A 91 7.13 -7.75 -6.36
C ILE A 91 8.14 -8.90 -6.18
N VAL A 92 8.23 -9.82 -7.14
CA VAL A 92 9.15 -10.97 -7.04
C VAL A 92 10.62 -10.52 -7.06
N ASN A 93 10.96 -9.51 -7.87
CA ASN A 93 12.31 -8.97 -7.92
C ASN A 93 12.68 -8.27 -6.61
N LEU A 94 11.78 -7.44 -6.10
CA LEU A 94 11.94 -6.78 -4.79
C LEU A 94 12.12 -7.82 -3.67
N ARG A 95 11.28 -8.85 -3.62
CA ARG A 95 11.35 -9.93 -2.62
C ARG A 95 12.71 -10.63 -2.62
N ARG A 96 13.28 -10.89 -3.80
CA ARG A 96 14.60 -11.53 -3.93
C ARG A 96 15.72 -10.63 -3.41
N SER A 97 15.69 -9.36 -3.80
CA SER A 97 16.70 -8.36 -3.41
C SER A 97 16.69 -8.12 -1.89
N LEU A 98 15.53 -7.76 -1.34
CA LEU A 98 15.39 -7.49 0.10
C LEU A 98 15.55 -8.77 0.92
N GLY A 99 15.12 -9.92 0.42
CA GLY A 99 15.29 -11.22 1.09
C GLY A 99 16.76 -11.61 1.28
N ALA A 100 17.59 -11.42 0.25
CA ALA A 100 19.02 -11.69 0.36
C ALA A 100 19.68 -10.80 1.44
N GLN A 101 19.30 -9.53 1.49
CA GLN A 101 19.81 -8.59 2.49
C GLN A 101 19.31 -8.91 3.90
N ALA A 102 18.01 -9.18 4.04
CA ALA A 102 17.36 -9.50 5.30
C ALA A 102 17.97 -10.76 5.96
N ILE A 103 18.16 -11.84 5.19
CA ILE A 103 18.81 -13.07 5.66
C ILE A 103 20.25 -12.81 6.12
N LYS A 104 21.02 -12.05 5.34
CA LYS A 104 22.43 -11.77 5.64
C LYS A 104 22.63 -11.03 6.96
N HIS A 105 21.64 -10.25 7.37
CA HIS A 105 21.72 -9.32 8.49
C HIS A 105 20.72 -9.64 9.62
N ASP A 106 20.17 -10.86 9.63
CA ASP A 106 19.22 -11.34 10.63
C ASP A 106 18.02 -10.40 10.85
N ALA A 107 17.48 -9.89 9.74
CA ALA A 107 16.35 -8.97 9.71
C ALA A 107 15.17 -9.57 8.93
N VAL A 108 14.00 -8.94 9.06
CA VAL A 108 12.77 -9.29 8.33
C VAL A 108 12.30 -8.10 7.50
N SER A 109 11.98 -8.36 6.23
CA SER A 109 11.27 -7.42 5.37
C SER A 109 9.89 -7.95 5.03
N ILE A 110 8.83 -7.18 5.28
CA ILE A 110 7.48 -7.47 4.79
C ILE A 110 7.15 -6.45 3.71
N ILE A 111 7.02 -6.92 2.48
CA ILE A 111 6.82 -6.06 1.31
C ILE A 111 5.36 -6.04 0.90
N SER A 112 4.96 -4.99 0.19
CA SER A 112 3.62 -4.89 -0.39
C SER A 112 2.49 -5.04 0.66
N ALA A 113 2.69 -4.42 1.83
CA ALA A 113 1.81 -4.47 2.99
C ALA A 113 0.73 -3.37 2.97
N GLY A 114 -0.09 -3.34 1.92
CA GLY A 114 -1.27 -2.49 1.83
C GLY A 114 -2.57 -3.29 1.89
N TRP A 115 -3.59 -2.78 1.22
CA TRP A 115 -4.81 -3.53 0.96
C TRP A 115 -4.74 -4.27 -0.38
N ASP A 116 -4.30 -3.63 -1.48
CA ASP A 116 -3.89 -4.34 -2.70
C ASP A 116 -2.67 -3.67 -3.37
N PRO A 117 -1.51 -4.37 -3.50
CA PRO A 117 -1.23 -5.67 -2.92
C PRO A 117 -1.23 -5.65 -1.38
N GLY A 118 -1.52 -6.80 -0.77
CA GLY A 118 -1.61 -6.96 0.68
C GLY A 118 -2.79 -7.85 1.11
N THR A 119 -3.74 -7.30 1.88
CA THR A 119 -4.88 -8.08 2.41
C THR A 119 -5.73 -8.71 1.30
N ASP A 120 -5.94 -8.02 0.18
CA ASP A 120 -6.63 -8.58 -0.99
C ASP A 120 -5.87 -9.77 -1.55
N SER A 121 -4.54 -9.71 -1.56
CA SER A 121 -3.70 -10.84 -1.98
C SER A 121 -3.92 -12.06 -1.07
N VAL A 122 -4.07 -11.86 0.24
CA VAL A 122 -4.40 -12.96 1.19
C VAL A 122 -5.75 -13.58 0.87
N ILE A 123 -6.78 -12.75 0.65
CA ILE A 123 -8.12 -13.22 0.30
C ILE A 123 -8.11 -13.95 -1.03
N ARG A 124 -7.41 -13.42 -2.04
CA ARG A 124 -7.28 -14.05 -3.38
C ARG A 124 -6.63 -15.44 -3.26
N THR A 125 -5.58 -15.55 -2.45
CA THR A 125 -4.92 -16.82 -2.14
C THR A 125 -5.89 -17.80 -1.47
N LEU A 126 -6.65 -17.36 -0.47
CA LEU A 126 -7.62 -18.21 0.22
C LEU A 126 -8.75 -18.67 -0.71
N MET A 127 -9.32 -17.76 -1.51
CA MET A 127 -10.34 -18.08 -2.52
C MET A 127 -9.83 -19.10 -3.53
N LEU A 128 -8.58 -18.97 -3.99
CA LEU A 128 -7.95 -19.91 -4.91
C LEU A 128 -7.74 -21.28 -4.25
N ALA A 129 -7.34 -21.32 -2.97
CA ALA A 129 -7.19 -22.57 -2.22
C ALA A 129 -8.55 -23.29 -2.04
N MET A 130 -9.62 -22.56 -1.71
CA MET A 130 -10.95 -23.13 -1.48
C MET A 130 -11.59 -23.70 -2.76
N ALA A 131 -11.42 -23.02 -3.89
CA ALA A 131 -11.90 -23.50 -5.19
C ALA A 131 -10.79 -23.39 -6.23
N PRO A 132 -9.95 -24.41 -6.48
CA PRO A 132 -8.76 -24.29 -7.33
C PRO A 132 -9.04 -24.09 -8.83
N LYS A 133 -10.21 -24.51 -9.34
CA LYS A 133 -10.63 -24.24 -10.72
C LYS A 133 -11.61 -23.07 -10.73
N GLY A 134 -11.52 -22.19 -11.72
CA GLY A 134 -12.43 -21.06 -11.87
C GLY A 134 -11.73 -19.75 -12.19
N ILE A 135 -12.49 -18.66 -12.14
CA ILE A 135 -12.03 -17.30 -12.46
C ILE A 135 -12.26 -16.41 -11.24
N THR A 136 -11.28 -15.55 -10.95
CA THR A 136 -11.41 -14.47 -9.97
C THR A 136 -11.38 -13.13 -10.70
N TYR A 137 -12.36 -12.28 -10.42
CA TYR A 137 -12.38 -10.89 -10.85
C TYR A 137 -12.08 -10.00 -9.65
N THR A 138 -11.38 -8.88 -9.88
CA THR A 138 -11.08 -7.89 -8.84
C THR A 138 -11.39 -6.52 -9.40
N ASN A 139 -12.46 -5.93 -8.90
CA ASN A 139 -12.99 -4.66 -9.33
C ASN A 139 -12.62 -3.61 -8.29
N PHE A 140 -11.96 -2.53 -8.70
CA PHE A 140 -11.42 -1.52 -7.80
C PHE A 140 -12.25 -0.24 -7.89
N GLY A 141 -12.43 0.42 -6.75
CA GLY A 141 -13.13 1.68 -6.64
C GLY A 141 -14.67 1.54 -6.59
N PRO A 142 -15.42 2.63 -6.76
CA PRO A 142 -14.94 3.99 -7.04
C PRO A 142 -13.93 4.49 -6.01
N GLY A 143 -12.82 5.07 -6.44
CA GLY A 143 -11.83 5.61 -5.51
C GLY A 143 -10.64 6.29 -6.16
N MET A 144 -10.00 7.19 -5.40
CA MET A 144 -8.82 7.92 -5.85
C MET A 144 -7.62 6.99 -6.01
N SER A 145 -7.05 6.93 -7.22
CA SER A 145 -5.77 6.28 -7.45
C SER A 145 -4.63 7.26 -7.25
N MET A 146 -3.86 7.05 -6.19
CA MET A 146 -2.72 7.90 -5.84
C MET A 146 -1.65 7.92 -6.94
N GLY A 147 -1.26 6.75 -7.46
CA GLY A 147 -0.27 6.62 -8.53
C GLY A 147 -0.68 7.32 -9.81
N HIS A 148 -1.90 7.05 -10.32
CA HIS A 148 -2.42 7.71 -11.52
C HIS A 148 -2.55 9.23 -11.32
N SER A 149 -2.94 9.70 -10.14
CA SER A 149 -3.01 11.14 -9.84
C SER A 149 -1.63 11.80 -9.89
N VAL A 150 -0.57 11.11 -9.43
CA VAL A 150 0.81 11.60 -9.53
C VAL A 150 1.27 11.69 -10.99
N VAL A 151 0.97 10.66 -11.80
CA VAL A 151 1.33 10.65 -13.23
C VAL A 151 0.56 11.72 -14.02
N ALA A 152 -0.72 11.92 -13.72
CA ALA A 152 -1.51 13.00 -14.33
C ALA A 152 -0.96 14.38 -13.95
N ARG A 153 -0.60 14.59 -12.67
CA ARG A 153 0.04 15.83 -12.20
C ARG A 153 1.40 16.10 -12.85
N SER A 154 2.14 15.06 -13.22
CA SER A 154 3.47 15.24 -13.81
C SER A 154 3.43 15.64 -15.29
N LYS A 155 2.24 15.72 -15.90
CA LYS A 155 2.10 16.16 -17.29
C LYS A 155 2.33 17.66 -17.43
N GLU A 156 3.00 18.03 -18.52
CA GLU A 156 3.18 19.43 -18.87
C GLU A 156 1.82 20.14 -19.00
N GLY A 157 1.74 21.37 -18.52
CA GLY A 157 0.48 22.14 -18.52
C GLY A 157 -0.51 21.79 -17.40
N VAL A 158 -0.25 20.76 -16.58
CA VAL A 158 -1.11 20.41 -15.42
C VAL A 158 -0.62 21.13 -14.16
N ALA A 159 -1.51 21.85 -13.49
CA ALA A 159 -1.28 22.49 -12.20
C ALA A 159 -1.62 21.55 -11.03
N ASP A 160 -2.76 20.87 -11.09
CA ASP A 160 -3.14 19.78 -10.19
C ASP A 160 -3.99 18.75 -10.94
N ALA A 161 -4.04 17.52 -10.44
CA ALA A 161 -4.84 16.46 -11.01
C ALA A 161 -5.28 15.41 -9.98
N LEU A 162 -6.43 14.80 -10.27
CA LEU A 162 -7.01 13.69 -9.54
C LEU A 162 -7.43 12.62 -10.55
N SER A 163 -7.06 11.38 -10.30
CA SER A 163 -7.55 10.23 -11.07
C SER A 163 -8.38 9.31 -10.18
N LEU A 164 -9.61 9.05 -10.60
CA LEU A 164 -10.50 8.06 -9.99
C LEU A 164 -10.49 6.77 -10.82
N THR A 165 -10.43 5.64 -10.13
CA THR A 165 -10.65 4.32 -10.71
C THR A 165 -12.11 3.96 -10.51
N ILE A 166 -12.82 3.66 -11.60
CA ILE A 166 -14.22 3.27 -11.57
C ILE A 166 -14.33 1.84 -12.11
N PRO A 167 -14.91 0.88 -11.35
CA PRO A 167 -15.05 -0.47 -11.84
C PRO A 167 -16.16 -0.53 -12.90
N THR A 168 -15.88 -1.22 -14.01
CA THR A 168 -16.91 -1.52 -15.04
C THR A 168 -17.29 -3.01 -15.06
N GLY A 169 -16.78 -3.79 -14.10
CA GLY A 169 -17.02 -5.22 -13.96
C GLY A 169 -15.92 -6.07 -14.62
N SER A 170 -15.87 -7.34 -14.22
CA SER A 170 -14.93 -8.35 -14.75
C SER A 170 -13.45 -7.94 -14.73
N GLY A 171 -13.03 -7.14 -13.75
CA GLY A 171 -11.66 -6.65 -13.62
C GLY A 171 -11.27 -5.56 -14.62
N VAL A 172 -12.24 -4.99 -15.35
CA VAL A 172 -12.03 -3.84 -16.22
C VAL A 172 -12.38 -2.56 -15.47
N HIS A 173 -11.58 -1.51 -15.69
CA HIS A 173 -11.76 -0.22 -15.04
C HIS A 173 -11.80 0.91 -16.05
N ARG A 174 -12.56 1.95 -15.71
CA ARG A 174 -12.52 3.26 -16.33
C ARG A 174 -11.70 4.20 -15.45
N ARG A 175 -10.92 5.07 -16.08
CA ARG A 175 -10.20 6.16 -15.40
C ARG A 175 -10.94 7.48 -15.64
N MET A 176 -11.38 8.11 -14.57
CA MET A 176 -11.90 9.48 -14.61
C MET A 176 -10.81 10.42 -14.10
N VAL A 177 -10.22 11.22 -14.99
CA VAL A 177 -9.10 12.12 -14.67
C VAL A 177 -9.59 13.56 -14.70
N TYR A 178 -9.47 14.23 -13.57
CA TYR A 178 -9.79 15.65 -13.41
C TYR A 178 -8.48 16.44 -13.36
N VAL A 179 -8.40 17.53 -14.11
CA VAL A 179 -7.19 18.37 -14.20
C VAL A 179 -7.52 19.84 -13.97
N VAL A 180 -6.65 20.52 -13.24
CA VAL A 180 -6.54 21.98 -13.24
C VAL A 180 -5.35 22.32 -14.13
N LEU A 181 -5.55 23.20 -15.10
CA LEU A 181 -4.51 23.59 -16.04
C LEU A 181 -3.69 24.76 -15.51
N LYS A 182 -2.42 24.82 -15.89
CA LYS A 182 -1.60 26.02 -15.76
C LYS A 182 -2.11 27.09 -16.72
N GLU A 183 -1.88 28.35 -16.37
CA GLU A 183 -2.22 29.47 -17.25
C GLU A 183 -1.57 29.31 -18.63
N GLY A 184 -2.36 29.50 -19.69
CA GLY A 184 -1.92 29.36 -21.08
C GLY A 184 -1.81 27.92 -21.60
N ALA A 185 -1.99 26.89 -20.79
CA ALA A 185 -1.98 25.50 -21.24
C ALA A 185 -3.25 25.15 -22.04
N LYS A 186 -3.09 24.37 -23.12
CA LYS A 186 -4.21 23.88 -23.92
C LYS A 186 -4.72 22.55 -23.37
N PHE A 187 -6.03 22.49 -23.12
CA PHE A 187 -6.67 21.27 -22.62
C PHE A 187 -6.45 20.06 -23.54
N SER A 188 -6.53 20.25 -24.86
CA SER A 188 -6.33 19.18 -25.84
C SER A 188 -4.98 18.48 -25.73
N ASP A 189 -3.93 19.24 -25.45
CA ASP A 189 -2.56 18.74 -25.40
C ASP A 189 -2.35 17.94 -24.11
N VAL A 190 -2.91 18.42 -23.00
CA VAL A 190 -2.96 17.72 -21.72
C VAL A 190 -3.79 16.44 -21.81
N GLU A 191 -4.98 16.49 -22.41
CA GLU A 191 -5.84 15.32 -22.58
C GLU A 191 -5.13 14.24 -23.40
N PHE A 192 -4.51 14.62 -24.52
CA PHE A 192 -3.73 13.70 -25.34
C PHE A 192 -2.55 13.11 -24.55
N ALA A 193 -1.76 13.93 -23.88
CA ALA A 193 -0.60 13.49 -23.10
C ALA A 193 -0.95 12.54 -21.95
N ILE A 194 -2.13 12.72 -21.33
CA ILE A 194 -2.64 11.80 -20.32
C ILE A 194 -3.08 10.48 -20.96
N LYS A 195 -3.96 10.52 -21.98
CA LYS A 195 -4.50 9.30 -22.61
C LYS A 195 -3.44 8.46 -23.32
N SER A 196 -2.35 9.07 -23.78
CA SER A 196 -1.24 8.37 -24.42
C SER A 196 -0.19 7.82 -23.44
N ASP A 197 -0.26 8.15 -22.15
CA ASP A 197 0.66 7.60 -21.16
C ASP A 197 0.33 6.14 -20.86
N SER A 198 1.35 5.32 -20.62
CA SER A 198 1.20 3.89 -20.31
C SER A 198 0.32 3.60 -19.08
N TYR A 199 0.16 4.56 -18.16
CA TYR A 199 -0.78 4.43 -17.03
C TYR A 199 -2.25 4.53 -17.43
N PHE A 200 -2.58 5.07 -18.62
CA PHE A 200 -3.95 5.37 -19.02
C PHE A 200 -4.34 4.78 -20.38
N SER A 201 -3.36 4.52 -21.25
CA SER A 201 -3.59 4.10 -22.64
C SER A 201 -4.27 2.75 -22.81
N HIS A 202 -4.27 1.93 -21.75
CA HIS A 202 -4.87 0.61 -21.73
C HIS A 202 -6.29 0.59 -21.14
N ASP A 203 -6.74 1.71 -20.54
CA ASP A 203 -8.03 1.83 -19.88
C ASP A 203 -8.96 2.80 -20.65
N ASP A 204 -10.28 2.68 -20.47
CA ASP A 204 -11.24 3.72 -20.89
C ASP A 204 -10.97 4.98 -20.06
N THR A 205 -10.19 5.91 -20.60
CA THR A 205 -9.76 7.13 -19.88
C THR A 205 -10.56 8.34 -20.35
N ARG A 206 -11.18 9.03 -19.40
CA ARG A 206 -11.90 10.30 -19.59
C ARG A 206 -11.16 11.41 -18.86
N VAL A 207 -10.85 12.50 -19.55
CA VAL A 207 -10.19 13.67 -18.96
C VAL A 207 -11.18 14.83 -18.91
N GLN A 208 -11.26 15.52 -17.79
CA GLN A 208 -12.12 16.69 -17.59
C GLN A 208 -11.34 17.81 -16.93
N GLN A 209 -11.46 19.03 -17.46
CA GLN A 209 -10.95 20.22 -16.80
C GLN A 209 -11.91 20.66 -15.71
N VAL A 210 -11.38 20.99 -14.52
CA VAL A 210 -12.15 21.50 -13.38
C VAL A 210 -11.47 22.75 -12.81
N PRO A 211 -12.23 23.62 -12.12
CA PRO A 211 -11.65 24.82 -11.51
C PRO A 211 -10.79 24.51 -10.27
N ASP A 212 -11.12 23.45 -9.54
CA ASP A 212 -10.46 23.08 -8.30
C ASP A 212 -10.56 21.56 -8.07
N ILE A 213 -9.43 20.92 -7.73
CA ILE A 213 -9.38 19.50 -7.39
C ILE A 213 -9.86 19.26 -5.96
N ASP A 214 -9.66 20.20 -5.03
CA ASP A 214 -9.98 20.00 -3.61
C ASP A 214 -11.47 19.70 -3.39
N ALA A 215 -12.35 20.31 -4.18
CA ALA A 215 -13.79 20.03 -4.16
C ALA A 215 -14.16 18.58 -4.54
N LEU A 216 -13.25 17.83 -5.18
CA LEU A 216 -13.46 16.45 -5.64
C LEU A 216 -12.63 15.42 -4.85
N LYS A 217 -11.80 15.86 -3.91
CA LYS A 217 -10.92 14.95 -3.15
C LYS A 217 -11.73 14.11 -2.18
N ASP A 218 -11.84 12.82 -2.50
CA ASP A 218 -12.28 11.77 -1.59
C ASP A 218 -11.20 10.68 -1.51
N MET A 219 -10.80 10.34 -0.27
CA MET A 219 -9.84 9.27 0.01
C MET A 219 -10.52 7.90 0.16
N GLY A 220 -11.85 7.87 -0.04
CA GLY A 220 -12.63 6.67 -0.24
C GLY A 220 -12.07 5.81 -1.37
N HIS A 221 -11.99 4.52 -1.11
CA HIS A 221 -11.66 3.50 -2.08
C HIS A 221 -12.34 2.20 -1.68
N GLY A 222 -12.36 1.25 -2.61
CA GLY A 222 -12.83 -0.08 -2.30
C GLY A 222 -12.34 -1.12 -3.28
N VAL A 223 -12.74 -2.35 -2.98
CA VAL A 223 -12.61 -3.49 -3.86
C VAL A 223 -13.88 -4.32 -3.80
N LEU A 224 -14.26 -4.91 -4.92
CA LEU A 224 -15.17 -6.03 -5.03
C LEU A 224 -14.43 -7.17 -5.72
N MET A 225 -14.08 -8.20 -4.95
CA MET A 225 -13.43 -9.40 -5.44
C MET A 225 -14.43 -10.54 -5.48
N GLU A 226 -14.55 -11.18 -6.65
CA GLU A 226 -15.51 -12.24 -6.89
C GLU A 226 -14.79 -13.45 -7.47
N ARG A 227 -15.03 -14.64 -6.91
CA ARG A 227 -14.56 -15.90 -7.45
C ARG A 227 -15.72 -16.83 -7.73
N LYS A 228 -15.80 -17.34 -8.96
CA LYS A 228 -16.67 -18.46 -9.34
C LYS A 228 -15.81 -19.65 -9.73
N GLY A 229 -15.99 -20.77 -9.05
CA GLY A 229 -15.11 -21.93 -9.21
C GLY A 229 -15.68 -23.28 -8.80
N VAL A 230 -14.75 -24.21 -8.56
CA VAL A 230 -15.00 -25.62 -8.25
C VAL A 230 -14.16 -26.04 -7.06
N SER A 231 -14.80 -26.65 -6.06
CA SER A 231 -14.11 -27.34 -4.95
C SER A 231 -14.12 -28.84 -5.24
N GLY A 232 -12.93 -29.44 -5.38
CA GLY A 232 -12.80 -30.82 -5.85
C GLY A 232 -13.39 -30.99 -7.26
N SER A 233 -14.52 -31.68 -7.36
CA SER A 233 -15.31 -31.87 -8.58
C SER A 233 -16.63 -31.09 -8.61
N THR A 234 -17.05 -30.51 -7.48
CA THR A 234 -18.36 -29.86 -7.33
C THR A 234 -18.31 -28.43 -7.84
N GLN A 235 -19.10 -28.17 -8.90
CA GLN A 235 -19.18 -26.87 -9.56
C GLN A 235 -19.88 -25.79 -8.70
N ASN A 236 -19.87 -24.56 -9.18
CA ASN A 236 -20.68 -23.43 -8.68
C ASN A 236 -20.36 -22.98 -7.25
N GLN A 237 -19.08 -22.99 -6.87
CA GLN A 237 -18.62 -22.28 -5.67
C GLN A 237 -18.53 -20.80 -5.99
N MET A 238 -19.17 -19.95 -5.18
CA MET A 238 -19.22 -18.51 -5.38
C MET A 238 -18.75 -17.80 -4.11
N PHE A 239 -17.69 -17.01 -4.23
CA PHE A 239 -17.14 -16.21 -3.14
C PHE A 239 -17.14 -14.74 -3.52
N THR A 240 -17.47 -13.88 -2.56
CA THR A 240 -17.44 -12.43 -2.71
C THR A 240 -16.74 -11.82 -1.51
N PHE A 241 -15.87 -10.85 -1.75
CA PHE A 241 -15.23 -10.03 -0.74
C PHE A 241 -15.34 -8.56 -1.16
N GLU A 242 -15.82 -7.70 -0.26
CA GLU A 242 -16.01 -6.28 -0.51
C GLU A 242 -15.37 -5.45 0.60
N MET A 243 -14.67 -4.39 0.22
CA MET A 243 -14.22 -3.34 1.14
C MET A 243 -14.66 -1.97 0.64
N ARG A 244 -15.05 -1.10 1.58
CA ARG A 244 -15.24 0.34 1.39
C ARG A 244 -14.52 1.06 2.51
N ILE A 245 -13.41 1.72 2.17
CA ILE A 245 -12.38 2.09 3.14
C ILE A 245 -11.79 3.46 2.82
N ASN A 246 -11.10 4.04 3.79
CA ASN A 246 -10.16 5.13 3.53
C ASN A 246 -8.81 4.50 3.15
N ASN A 247 -8.35 4.77 1.92
CA ASN A 247 -7.18 4.12 1.32
C ASN A 247 -5.90 4.25 2.17
N PRO A 248 -5.34 5.45 2.40
CA PRO A 248 -4.10 5.58 3.15
C PRO A 248 -4.24 5.14 4.62
N ALA A 249 -5.43 5.24 5.21
CA ALA A 249 -5.68 4.77 6.58
C ALA A 249 -5.56 3.25 6.70
N LEU A 250 -6.24 2.50 5.81
CA LEU A 250 -6.17 1.04 5.83
C LEU A 250 -4.76 0.56 5.50
N THR A 251 -4.10 1.14 4.49
CA THR A 251 -2.71 0.81 4.16
C THR A 251 -1.80 0.96 5.38
N ALA A 252 -1.86 2.11 6.06
CA ALA A 252 -1.06 2.34 7.26
C ALA A 252 -1.37 1.35 8.39
N GLN A 253 -2.64 1.02 8.61
CA GLN A 253 -3.06 0.05 9.62
C GLN A 253 -2.50 -1.35 9.33
N VAL A 254 -2.51 -1.79 8.06
CA VAL A 254 -1.93 -3.07 7.65
C VAL A 254 -0.41 -3.06 7.82
N MET A 255 0.26 -1.97 7.47
CA MET A 255 1.70 -1.82 7.70
C MET A 255 2.07 -1.95 9.19
N VAL A 256 1.30 -1.31 10.08
CA VAL A 256 1.48 -1.45 11.55
C VAL A 256 1.29 -2.90 12.00
N ALA A 257 0.27 -3.58 11.48
CA ALA A 257 0.06 -5.00 11.78
C ALA A 257 1.20 -5.90 11.25
N CYS A 258 1.78 -5.56 10.10
CA CYS A 258 2.95 -6.26 9.57
C CYS A 258 4.21 -5.98 10.40
N ALA A 259 4.39 -4.76 10.94
CA ALA A 259 5.48 -4.48 11.87
C ALA A 259 5.44 -5.44 13.07
N ARG A 260 4.24 -5.75 13.57
CA ARG A 260 4.03 -6.76 14.62
C ARG A 260 4.45 -8.14 14.18
N ALA A 261 3.96 -8.58 13.02
CA ALA A 261 4.26 -9.89 12.47
C ALA A 261 5.77 -10.07 12.24
N SER A 262 6.48 -9.02 11.83
CA SER A 262 7.93 -9.07 11.60
C SER A 262 8.74 -9.49 12.83
N MET A 263 8.23 -9.27 14.04
CA MET A 263 8.88 -9.70 15.29
C MET A 263 8.78 -11.21 15.54
N LYS A 264 7.90 -11.91 14.81
CA LYS A 264 7.58 -13.34 15.01
C LYS A 264 8.15 -14.23 13.90
N LEU A 265 8.67 -13.63 12.82
CA LEU A 265 9.15 -14.33 11.64
C LEU A 265 10.66 -14.58 11.73
N ALA A 266 11.12 -15.62 11.03
CA ALA A 266 12.55 -15.82 10.79
C ALA A 266 13.07 -14.77 9.79
N SER A 267 14.39 -14.57 9.77
CA SER A 267 15.03 -13.63 8.84
C SER A 267 14.67 -13.93 7.39
N GLY A 268 14.26 -12.94 6.61
CA GLY A 268 13.77 -13.14 5.25
C GLY A 268 12.93 -11.99 4.71
N CYS A 269 12.38 -12.20 3.52
CA CYS A 269 11.44 -11.25 2.90
C CYS A 269 10.12 -11.95 2.55
N TYR A 270 9.02 -11.38 3.01
CA TYR A 270 7.68 -11.99 2.97
C TYR A 270 6.66 -11.05 2.35
N THR A 271 5.74 -11.61 1.57
CA THR A 271 4.46 -10.99 1.23
C THR A 271 3.39 -11.46 2.23
N LEU A 272 2.29 -10.73 2.36
CA LEU A 272 1.26 -11.04 3.37
C LEU A 272 0.67 -12.47 3.29
N PRO A 273 0.45 -13.09 2.10
CA PRO A 273 -0.02 -14.47 2.02
C PRO A 273 0.93 -15.52 2.61
N GLU A 274 2.19 -15.16 2.85
CA GLU A 274 3.21 -16.06 3.43
C GLU A 274 3.19 -16.03 4.97
N ILE A 275 2.34 -15.20 5.59
CA ILE A 275 2.32 -14.93 7.03
C ILE A 275 1.01 -15.44 7.63
N ALA A 276 1.07 -16.07 8.81
CA ALA A 276 -0.13 -16.57 9.46
C ALA A 276 -1.01 -15.39 9.94
N PRO A 277 -2.36 -15.42 9.76
CA PRO A 277 -3.23 -14.29 10.10
C PRO A 277 -3.13 -13.80 11.56
N MET A 278 -2.90 -14.72 12.49
CA MET A 278 -2.76 -14.39 13.91
C MET A 278 -1.45 -13.66 14.25
N ASP A 279 -0.45 -13.69 13.37
CA ASP A 279 0.83 -13.00 13.63
C ASP A 279 0.68 -11.48 13.52
N PHE A 280 -0.30 -11.01 12.73
CA PHE A 280 -0.66 -9.59 12.59
C PHE A 280 -1.33 -9.00 13.84
N LEU A 281 -1.86 -9.84 14.73
CA LEU A 281 -2.66 -9.40 15.88
C LEU A 281 -1.80 -9.26 17.16
N PRO A 282 -2.09 -8.26 18.01
CA PRO A 282 -1.54 -8.19 19.36
C PRO A 282 -2.21 -9.22 20.27
N GLY A 283 -1.56 -9.56 21.38
CA GLY A 283 -2.10 -10.45 22.40
C GLY A 283 -1.55 -11.87 22.36
N ASP A 284 -2.06 -12.69 23.28
CA ASP A 284 -1.66 -14.09 23.44
C ASP A 284 -2.33 -14.99 22.39
N ARG A 285 -1.64 -16.07 22.01
CA ARG A 285 -2.11 -16.98 20.95
C ARG A 285 -3.35 -17.76 21.36
N GLU A 286 -3.42 -18.25 22.60
CA GLU A 286 -4.55 -19.05 23.08
C GLU A 286 -5.81 -18.18 23.22
N GLU A 287 -5.66 -16.94 23.70
CA GLU A 287 -6.76 -15.98 23.77
C GLU A 287 -7.33 -15.66 22.39
N LEU A 288 -6.45 -15.41 21.40
CA LEU A 288 -6.87 -15.16 20.02
C LEU A 288 -7.57 -16.36 19.39
N ILE A 289 -7.10 -17.59 19.66
CA ILE A 289 -7.77 -18.82 19.22
C ILE A 289 -9.17 -18.89 19.83
N ALA A 290 -9.29 -18.72 21.15
CA ALA A 290 -10.58 -18.81 21.84
C ALA A 290 -11.61 -17.77 21.36
N GLN A 291 -11.15 -16.62 20.84
CA GLN A 291 -12.02 -15.55 20.35
C GLN A 291 -12.40 -15.67 18.88
N LEU A 292 -11.51 -16.19 18.02
CA LEU A 292 -11.64 -16.09 16.56
C LEU A 292 -11.89 -17.44 15.85
N VAL A 293 -11.81 -18.56 16.57
CA VAL A 293 -12.02 -19.94 16.05
C VAL A 293 -13.17 -20.60 16.79
#